data_AF-A0A968EYV7-F1
#
_entry.id   AF-A0A968EYV7-F1
#
_cell.length_a   1.000
_cell.length_b   1.000
_cell.length_c   1.000
_cell.angle_alpha   90.00
_cell.angle_beta   90.00
_cell.angle_gamma   90.00
#
_symmetry.space_group_name_H-M   'P 1'
#
loop_
_entity.id
_entity.type
_entity.pdbx_description
1 polymer ?
#
loop_
_entity_poly.entity_id
_entity_poly.type
_entity_poly.pdbx_seq_one_letter_code
_entity_poly.pdbx_strand_id
1 'polypeptide(L)'
;STVQGLLRISLLDRCQNLLNQRNNTGFQVAMSPGDYYWGSNAVVLNRAILLIFGYAETQNDQFLATALDQLHYILGVNAHQLSFVTVTGRLSPMNPHHRPSIADG
;
A
#
# COMPACT_ATOMS: atom_id res chain seq x y z
N SER A 1 -1.66 13.86 -29.87
CA SER A 1 -1.71 13.09 -28.62
C SER A 1 -2.97 13.49 -27.87
N THR A 2 -3.85 12.53 -27.56
CA THR A 2 -5.06 12.77 -26.77
C THR A 2 -4.71 12.74 -25.27
N VAL A 3 -5.44 13.51 -24.45
CA VAL A 3 -5.26 13.56 -22.99
C VAL A 3 -5.29 12.16 -22.37
N GLN A 4 -6.16 11.27 -22.87
CA GLN A 4 -6.25 9.88 -22.44
C GLN A 4 -4.93 9.12 -22.58
N GLY A 5 -4.21 9.29 -23.71
CA GLY A 5 -2.92 8.63 -23.93
C GLY A 5 -1.86 9.09 -22.92
N LEU A 6 -1.86 10.37 -22.58
CA LEU A 6 -0.93 10.93 -21.58
C LEU A 6 -1.25 10.41 -20.16
N LEU A 7 -2.53 10.31 -19.80
CA LEU A 7 -2.95 9.75 -18.51
C LEU A 7 -2.54 8.28 -18.38
N ARG A 8 -2.70 7.49 -19.46
CA ARG A 8 -2.27 6.09 -19.49
C ARG A 8 -0.76 5.97 -19.25
N ILE A 9 0.05 6.76 -19.96
CA ILE A 9 1.52 6.76 -19.78
C ILE A 9 1.88 7.12 -18.34
N SER A 10 1.29 8.20 -17.80
CA SER A 10 1.54 8.64 -16.42
C SER A 10 1.19 7.58 -15.36
N LEU A 11 0.07 6.86 -15.54
CA LEU A 11 -0.30 5.74 -14.67
C LEU A 11 0.76 4.64 -14.70
N LEU A 12 1.20 4.23 -15.89
CA LEU A 12 2.17 3.14 -16.04
C LEU A 12 3.55 3.52 -15.50
N ASP A 13 4.00 4.76 -15.75
CA ASP A 13 5.22 5.30 -15.17
C ASP A 13 5.14 5.32 -13.65
N ARG A 14 3.99 5.70 -13.08
CA ARG A 14 3.79 5.66 -11.63
C ARG A 14 3.85 4.23 -11.10
N CYS A 15 3.21 3.27 -11.75
CA CYS A 15 3.25 1.85 -11.36
C CYS A 15 4.67 1.28 -11.41
N GLN A 16 5.42 1.59 -12.47
CA GLN A 16 6.81 1.16 -12.61
C GLN A 16 7.70 1.71 -11.50
N ASN A 17 7.53 2.99 -11.15
CA ASN A 17 8.25 3.61 -10.04
C ASN A 17 7.93 2.94 -8.70
N LEU A 18 6.67 2.60 -8.45
CA LEU A 18 6.24 1.89 -7.23
C LEU A 18 6.84 0.49 -7.15
N LEU A 19 6.85 -0.25 -8.26
CA LEU A 19 7.50 -1.56 -8.36
C LEU A 19 9.00 -1.46 -8.06
N ASN A 20 9.67 -0.45 -8.62
CA ASN A 20 11.09 -0.20 -8.33
C ASN A 20 11.33 0.11 -6.85
N GLN A 21 10.47 0.91 -6.22
CA GLN A 21 10.54 1.19 -4.78
C GLN A 21 10.36 -0.06 -3.94
N ARG A 22 9.36 -0.90 -4.26
CA ARG A 22 9.11 -2.18 -3.59
C ARG A 22 10.35 -3.09 -3.58
N ASN A 23 11.12 -3.11 -4.67
CA ASN A 23 12.34 -3.91 -4.76
C ASN A 23 13.52 -3.37 -3.95
N ASN A 24 13.43 -2.13 -3.48
CA ASN A 24 14.48 -1.47 -2.68
C ASN A 24 14.21 -1.51 -1.17
N THR A 25 13.16 -2.21 -0.71
CA THR A 25 12.84 -2.32 0.71
C THR A 25 12.81 -3.77 1.18
N GLY A 26 13.31 -4.03 2.39
CA GLY A 26 13.34 -5.39 2.97
C GLY A 26 11.96 -5.96 3.30
N PHE A 27 10.93 -5.11 3.36
CA PHE A 27 9.53 -5.50 3.61
C PHE A 27 8.66 -5.45 2.36
N GLN A 28 9.26 -5.27 1.16
CA GLN A 28 8.54 -5.22 -0.12
C GLN A 28 7.43 -4.14 -0.16
N VAL A 29 7.57 -3.11 0.67
CA VAL A 29 6.68 -1.96 0.68
C VAL A 29 7.18 -0.93 -0.33
N ALA A 30 6.28 -0.39 -1.14
CA ALA A 30 6.57 0.66 -2.11
C ALA A 30 6.55 2.03 -1.40
N MET A 31 7.44 2.24 -0.43
CA MET A 31 7.54 3.46 0.39
C MET A 31 9.00 3.91 0.54
N SER A 32 9.22 5.22 0.51
CA SER A 32 10.49 5.86 0.83
C SER A 32 10.49 6.40 2.27
N PRO A 33 11.66 6.70 2.88
CA PRO A 33 11.71 7.24 4.24
C PRO A 33 10.85 8.49 4.48
N GLY A 34 10.69 9.37 3.48
CA GLY A 34 9.84 10.56 3.57
C GLY A 34 8.32 10.29 3.50
N ASP A 35 7.90 9.07 3.17
CA ASP A 35 6.48 8.73 3.03
C ASP A 35 5.83 8.32 4.37
N TYR A 36 6.62 8.17 5.45
CA TYR A 36 6.14 7.77 6.77
C TYR A 36 5.61 8.96 7.59
N TYR A 37 4.62 9.65 7.06
CA TYR A 37 3.89 10.73 7.75
C TYR A 37 2.52 10.26 8.26
N TRP A 38 1.74 11.17 8.85
CA TRP A 38 0.40 10.88 9.35
C TRP A 38 -0.46 10.20 8.27
N GLY A 39 -1.01 9.02 8.59
CA GLY A 39 -1.88 8.28 7.67
C GLY A 39 -1.12 7.53 6.57
N SER A 40 0.18 7.29 6.74
CA SER A 40 1.02 6.53 5.80
C SER A 40 0.47 5.15 5.42
N ASN A 41 -0.29 4.48 6.29
CA ASN A 41 -0.97 3.22 5.93
C ASN A 41 -1.98 3.41 4.78
N ALA A 42 -2.67 4.55 4.71
CA ALA A 42 -3.54 4.88 3.57
C ALA A 42 -2.70 5.15 2.31
N VAL A 43 -1.51 5.73 2.44
CA VAL A 43 -0.58 5.94 1.31
C VAL A 43 -0.17 4.59 0.71
N VAL A 44 0.18 3.60 1.55
CA VAL A 44 0.51 2.24 1.13
C VAL A 44 -0.64 1.62 0.33
N LEU A 45 -1.87 1.65 0.86
CA LEU A 45 -3.03 1.05 0.19
C LEU A 45 -3.48 1.82 -1.07
N ASN A 46 -3.36 3.15 -1.09
CA ASN A 46 -3.63 3.93 -2.29
C ASN A 46 -2.65 3.59 -3.42
N ARG A 47 -1.38 3.31 -3.09
CA ARG A 47 -0.39 2.82 -4.08
C ARG A 47 -0.78 1.43 -4.61
N ALA A 48 -1.33 0.56 -3.76
CA ALA A 48 -1.87 -0.74 -4.18
C ALA A 48 -3.02 -0.58 -5.19
N ILE A 49 -3.95 0.36 -4.96
CA ILE A 49 -5.05 0.66 -5.90
C ILE A 49 -4.51 1.10 -7.26
N LEU A 50 -3.51 1.99 -7.30
CA LEU A 50 -2.88 2.41 -8.56
C LEU A 50 -2.26 1.22 -9.31
N LEU A 51 -1.56 0.35 -8.59
CA LEU A 51 -0.97 -0.87 -9.16
C LEU A 51 -2.03 -1.84 -9.71
N ILE A 52 -3.18 -1.97 -9.04
CA ILE A 52 -4.32 -2.76 -9.53
C ILE A 52 -4.85 -2.17 -10.85
N PHE A 53 -4.96 -0.84 -10.96
CA PHE A 53 -5.31 -0.22 -12.24
C PHE A 53 -4.25 -0.44 -13.32
N GLY A 54 -2.96 -0.34 -12.97
CA GLY A 54 -1.86 -0.68 -13.88
C GLY A 54 -1.96 -2.13 -14.39
N TYR A 55 -2.27 -3.08 -13.50
CA TYR A 55 -2.51 -4.48 -13.88
C TYR A 55 -3.73 -4.60 -14.80
N ALA A 56 -4.87 -3.99 -14.46
CA ALA A 56 -6.07 -4.06 -15.30
C ALA A 56 -5.80 -3.57 -16.74
N GLU A 57 -4.99 -2.52 -16.89
CA GLU A 57 -4.62 -1.91 -18.19
C GLU A 57 -3.60 -2.70 -19.02
N THR A 58 -2.79 -3.56 -18.40
CA THR A 58 -1.61 -4.17 -19.05
C THR A 58 -1.52 -5.68 -18.91
N GLN A 59 -2.22 -6.27 -17.95
CA GLN A 59 -2.06 -7.64 -17.48
C GLN A 59 -0.62 -7.96 -17.03
N ASN A 60 0.13 -6.96 -16.56
CA ASN A 60 1.46 -7.17 -16.00
C ASN A 60 1.37 -7.68 -14.55
N ASP A 61 1.60 -8.97 -14.36
CA ASP A 61 1.56 -9.64 -13.05
C ASP A 61 2.47 -9.02 -11.99
N GLN A 62 3.54 -8.35 -12.38
CA GLN A 62 4.41 -7.69 -11.41
C GLN A 62 3.70 -6.53 -10.70
N PHE A 63 2.77 -5.84 -11.36
CA PHE A 63 1.96 -4.81 -10.71
C PHE A 63 0.99 -5.42 -9.71
N LEU A 64 0.33 -6.52 -10.05
CA LEU A 64 -0.55 -7.23 -9.13
C LEU A 64 0.21 -7.77 -7.92
N ALA A 65 1.38 -8.39 -8.14
CA ALA A 65 2.25 -8.86 -7.06
C ALA A 65 2.70 -7.71 -6.14
N THR A 66 3.12 -6.59 -6.73
CA THR A 66 3.51 -5.40 -5.95
C THR A 66 2.33 -4.87 -5.12
N ALA A 67 1.10 -4.88 -5.66
CA ALA A 67 -0.10 -4.48 -4.93
C ALA A 67 -0.39 -5.42 -3.74
N LEU A 68 -0.24 -6.73 -3.94
CA LEU A 68 -0.40 -7.74 -2.89
C LEU A 68 0.62 -7.53 -1.75
N ASP A 69 1.87 -7.19 -2.06
CA ASP A 69 2.87 -6.90 -1.04
C ASP A 69 2.51 -5.69 -0.16
N GLN A 70 1.79 -4.71 -0.72
CA GLN A 70 1.31 -3.57 0.07
C GLN A 70 0.25 -4.02 1.09
N LEU A 71 -0.61 -4.97 0.71
CA LEU A 71 -1.56 -5.58 1.63
C LEU A 71 -0.84 -6.43 2.68
N HIS A 72 0.15 -7.24 2.28
CA HIS A 72 0.98 -8.00 3.23
C HIS A 72 1.66 -7.10 4.27
N TYR A 73 2.18 -5.95 3.84
CA TYR A 73 2.77 -4.96 4.74
C TYR A 73 1.76 -4.46 5.78
N ILE A 74 0.54 -4.12 5.36
CA ILE A 74 -0.53 -3.66 6.28
C ILE A 74 -0.95 -4.77 7.26
N LEU A 75 -0.89 -6.03 6.85
CA LEU A 75 -1.34 -7.17 7.64
C LEU A 75 -0.25 -7.81 8.52
N GLY A 76 0.98 -7.31 8.48
CA GLY A 76 2.03 -7.71 9.43
C GLY A 76 3.40 -8.01 8.84
N VAL A 77 3.60 -7.97 7.52
CA VAL A 77 4.93 -8.06 6.89
C VAL A 77 5.62 -6.69 6.96
N ASN A 78 5.86 -6.24 8.19
CA ASN A 78 6.46 -4.95 8.48
C ASN A 78 7.39 -5.06 9.69
N ALA A 79 8.16 -4.00 9.95
CA ALA A 79 9.15 -3.98 11.03
C ALA A 79 8.57 -4.22 12.43
N HIS A 80 7.26 -4.00 12.61
CA HIS A 80 6.57 -4.19 13.87
C HIS A 80 5.96 -5.58 14.04
N GLN A 81 5.94 -6.39 12.97
CA GLN A 81 5.23 -7.68 12.93
C GLN A 81 3.77 -7.55 13.40
N LEU A 82 3.15 -6.42 13.07
CA LEU A 82 1.85 -5.98 13.57
C LEU A 82 0.92 -5.74 12.40
N SER A 83 -0.28 -6.34 12.41
CA SER A 83 -1.35 -5.91 11.52
C SER A 83 -1.81 -4.52 11.94
N PHE A 84 -1.87 -3.57 11.01
CA PHE A 84 -2.38 -2.22 11.30
C PHE A 84 -3.91 -2.13 11.28
N VAL A 85 -4.60 -3.26 11.07
CA VAL A 85 -6.06 -3.36 11.12
C VAL A 85 -6.46 -4.02 12.44
N THR A 86 -7.30 -3.33 13.21
CA THR A 86 -7.84 -3.83 14.49
C THR A 86 -8.47 -5.22 14.34
N VAL A 87 -8.23 -6.12 15.29
CA VAL A 87 -8.82 -7.48 15.37
C VAL A 87 -8.44 -8.39 14.19
N THR A 88 -7.50 -7.97 13.35
CA THR A 88 -7.00 -8.77 12.22
C THR A 88 -5.57 -9.22 12.48
N GLY A 89 -5.26 -10.49 12.23
CA GLY A 89 -3.92 -11.04 12.41
C GLY A 89 -3.59 -11.45 13.84
N ARG A 90 -2.37 -11.96 14.07
CA ARG A 90 -1.93 -12.44 15.40
C ARG A 90 -1.74 -11.30 16.40
N LEU A 91 -1.25 -10.15 15.92
CA LEU A 91 -1.05 -8.93 16.70
C LEU A 91 -1.70 -7.76 15.94
N SER A 92 -2.52 -6.98 16.63
CA SER A 92 -3.21 -5.80 16.07
C SER A 92 -3.36 -4.69 17.11
N PRO A 93 -3.62 -3.42 16.71
CA PRO A 93 -3.91 -2.34 17.64
C PRO A 93 -5.07 -2.67 18.58
N MET A 94 -4.81 -2.60 19.89
CA MET A 94 -5.81 -2.79 20.94
C MET A 94 -6.35 -1.47 21.50
N ASN A 95 -5.61 -0.38 21.32
CA ASN A 95 -5.94 0.94 21.85
C ASN A 95 -5.98 1.99 20.72
N PRO A 96 -6.88 1.85 19.72
CA PRO A 96 -7.02 2.87 18.70
C PRO A 96 -7.55 4.17 19.31
N HIS A 97 -7.14 5.31 18.77
CA HIS A 97 -7.68 6.61 19.17
C HIS A 97 -9.08 6.83 18.56
N HIS A 98 -10.02 5.95 18.92
CA HIS A 98 -11.36 5.85 18.36
C HIS A 98 -12.38 5.97 19.50
N ARG A 99 -13.18 7.05 19.49
CA ARG A 99 -14.06 7.40 20.62
C ARG A 99 -15.01 6.27 21.05
N PRO A 100 -15.72 5.57 20.14
CA PRO A 100 -16.57 4.44 20.53
C PRO A 100 -15.82 3.34 21.27
N SER A 101 -14.62 2.97 20.81
CA SER A 101 -13.79 1.90 21.42
C SER A 101 -13.18 2.26 22.78
N ILE A 102 -13.32 3.52 23.22
CA ILE A 102 -12.86 4.00 24.52
C ILE A 102 -14.06 4.14 25.48
N ALA A 103 -15.26 4.34 24.95
CA ALA A 103 -16.46 4.69 25.71
C ALA A 103 -17.42 3.51 25.94
N ASP A 104 -17.12 2.32 25.39
CA ASP A 104 -17.92 1.10 25.53
C ASP A 104 -17.55 0.25 26.76
N GLY A 105 -16.77 0.83 27.69
CA GLY A 105 -16.41 0.24 28.99
C GLY A 105 -17.52 0.25 30.04
#